data_AF-A0A0C3QFP8-F1
#
_entry.id   AF-A0A0C3QFP8-F1
#
_cell.length_a   1.000
_cell.length_b   1.000
_cell.length_c   1.000
_cell.angle_alpha   90.00
_cell.angle_beta   90.00
_cell.angle_gamma   90.00
#
_symmetry.space_group_name_H-M   'P 1'
#
loop_
_entity.id
_entity.type
_entity.pdbx_description
1 polymer ?
#
loop_
_entity_poly.entity_id
_entity_poly.type
_entity_poly.pdbx_seq_one_letter_code
_entity_poly.pdbx_strand_id
1 'polypeptide(L)'
;MPSNLLNLARAALLVHDESGLPPSLDYLHAHMLTWLYLLHPGGMTAVEQTIYKELGKCVSVARAMGLDLGPEDQEEGMGIWEKEMRRRVWWQLMVFDQQISENLGRPPLIPPGTYTCKPPSGTDESMFGPTATRIPKPRERANGFNTTYFATKCQLLTIIKTLPYAQLEEGVTLDLAKQLAARVFNWRSALPAQYKIDFREKPEETLFPGLDTIDVQACDLHIMANVFLLRLWLPF
;
A
#
# COMPACT_ATOMS: atom_id res chain seq x y z
N MET A 1 -2.24 1.07 -27.70
CA MET A 1 -0.91 0.50 -27.39
C MET A 1 -0.46 1.01 -26.03
N PRO A 2 -0.45 0.15 -24.99
CA PRO A 2 -0.08 0.53 -23.62
C PRO A 2 1.35 1.10 -23.49
N SER A 3 2.26 0.68 -24.37
CA SER A 3 3.63 1.20 -24.49
C SER A 3 3.71 2.71 -24.79
N ASN A 4 2.78 3.23 -25.59
CA ASN A 4 2.77 4.66 -25.92
C ASN A 4 2.39 5.52 -24.71
N LEU A 5 1.46 5.05 -23.88
CA LEU A 5 1.07 5.72 -22.64
C LEU A 5 2.24 5.74 -21.65
N LEU A 6 2.98 4.63 -21.53
CA LEU A 6 4.19 4.58 -20.70
C LEU A 6 5.23 5.61 -21.17
N ASN A 7 5.50 5.68 -22.48
CA ASN A 7 6.49 6.61 -23.02
C ASN A 7 6.08 8.07 -22.79
N LEU A 8 4.79 8.39 -22.94
CA LEU A 8 4.27 9.72 -22.64
C LEU A 8 4.38 10.06 -21.15
N ALA A 9 4.06 9.11 -20.26
CA ALA A 9 4.20 9.32 -18.81
C ALA A 9 5.67 9.58 -18.43
N ARG A 10 6.61 8.81 -18.98
CA ARG A 10 8.06 9.02 -18.76
C ARG A 10 8.54 10.37 -19.30
N ALA A 11 8.09 10.76 -20.50
CA ALA A 11 8.42 12.06 -21.06
C ALA A 11 7.87 13.21 -20.21
N ALA A 12 6.63 13.10 -19.73
CA ALA A 12 6.03 14.09 -18.85
C ALA A 12 6.78 14.23 -17.51
N LEU A 13 7.20 13.12 -16.91
CA LEU A 13 8.01 13.12 -15.69
C LEU A 13 9.39 13.77 -15.92
N LEU A 14 10.03 13.49 -17.05
CA LEU A 14 11.30 14.10 -17.42
C LEU A 14 11.16 15.62 -17.59
N VAL A 15 10.14 16.07 -18.34
CA VAL A 15 9.86 17.50 -18.54
C VAL A 15 9.56 18.18 -17.21
N HIS A 16 8.82 17.52 -16.30
CA HIS A 16 8.58 18.06 -14.97
C HIS A 16 9.88 18.22 -14.18
N ASP A 17 10.75 17.21 -14.17
CA ASP A 17 12.04 17.27 -13.48
C ASP A 17 12.93 18.41 -14.02
N GLU A 18 12.93 18.63 -15.34
CA GLU A 18 13.68 19.71 -15.99
C GLU A 18 13.07 21.10 -15.74
N SER A 19 11.75 21.17 -15.52
CA SER A 19 11.05 22.44 -15.33
C SER A 19 11.33 23.13 -13.99
N GLY A 20 11.82 22.38 -12.99
CA GLY A 20 12.03 22.87 -11.62
C GLY A 20 10.74 23.26 -10.88
N LEU A 21 9.57 22.91 -11.43
CA LEU A 21 8.29 23.15 -10.77
C LEU A 21 8.18 22.35 -9.47
N PRO A 22 7.50 22.89 -8.44
CA PRO A 22 7.30 22.17 -7.21
C PRO A 22 6.49 20.89 -7.48
N PRO A 23 6.90 19.74 -6.94
CA PRO A 23 6.20 18.49 -7.15
C PRO A 23 4.80 18.53 -6.53
N SER A 24 3.86 17.89 -7.23
CA SER A 24 2.47 17.75 -6.79
C SER A 24 2.14 16.28 -6.45
N LEU A 25 0.93 16.03 -5.94
CA LEU A 25 0.46 14.65 -5.77
C LEU A 25 0.38 13.91 -7.12
N ASP A 26 0.07 14.61 -8.21
CA ASP A 26 0.00 14.03 -9.56
C ASP A 26 1.35 13.56 -10.06
N TYR A 27 2.44 14.26 -9.70
CA TYR A 27 3.79 13.82 -9.96
C TYR A 27 4.07 12.45 -9.33
N LEU A 28 3.70 12.27 -8.06
CA LEU A 28 3.86 11.00 -7.35
C LEU A 28 2.94 9.91 -7.91
N HIS A 29 1.69 10.25 -8.26
CA HIS A 29 0.76 9.30 -8.90
C HIS A 29 1.27 8.82 -10.26
N ALA A 30 1.84 9.70 -11.08
CA ALA A 30 2.39 9.35 -12.38
C ALA A 30 3.53 8.33 -12.25
N HIS A 31 4.41 8.49 -11.26
CA HIS A 31 5.43 7.50 -10.91
C HIS A 31 4.82 6.16 -10.50
N MET A 32 3.86 6.16 -9.57
CA MET A 32 3.21 4.93 -9.10
C MET A 32 2.53 4.15 -10.24
N LEU A 33 1.80 4.84 -11.12
CA LEU A 33 1.15 4.22 -12.28
C LEU A 33 2.17 3.65 -13.27
N THR A 34 3.29 4.37 -13.47
CA THR A 34 4.42 3.89 -14.27
C THR A 34 5.00 2.60 -13.68
N TRP A 35 5.17 2.54 -12.36
CA TRP A 35 5.68 1.34 -11.67
C TRP A 35 4.72 0.15 -11.77
N LEU A 36 3.41 0.36 -11.57
CA LEU A 36 2.40 -0.69 -11.73
C LEU A 36 2.44 -1.29 -13.14
N TYR A 37 2.53 -0.44 -14.17
CA TYR A 37 2.66 -0.89 -15.55
C TYR A 37 3.92 -1.76 -15.77
N LEU A 38 5.05 -1.33 -15.22
CA LEU A 38 6.32 -2.03 -15.37
C LEU A 38 6.38 -3.36 -14.62
N LEU A 39 5.65 -3.48 -13.51
CA LEU A 39 5.56 -4.71 -12.71
C LEU A 39 4.55 -5.73 -13.27
N HIS A 40 3.60 -5.30 -14.11
CA HIS A 40 2.54 -6.15 -14.66
C HIS A 40 3.01 -7.47 -15.32
N PRO A 41 4.05 -7.50 -16.18
CA PRO A 41 4.48 -8.73 -16.85
C PRO A 41 5.26 -9.72 -15.94
N GLY A 42 5.19 -9.57 -14.61
CA GLY A 42 6.01 -10.32 -13.66
C GLY A 42 7.40 -9.69 -13.57
N GLY A 43 7.52 -8.70 -12.67
CA GLY A 43 8.69 -7.83 -12.53
C GLY A 43 10.03 -8.57 -12.62
N MET A 44 10.88 -8.15 -13.56
CA MET A 44 12.27 -8.57 -13.60
C MET A 44 13.05 -7.83 -12.51
N THR A 45 14.02 -8.47 -11.87
CA THR A 45 14.84 -7.84 -10.81
C THR A 45 15.44 -6.48 -11.23
N ALA A 46 15.82 -6.32 -12.51
CA ALA A 46 16.32 -5.05 -13.04
C ALA A 46 15.27 -3.92 -13.04
N VAL A 47 14.00 -4.26 -13.30
CA VAL A 47 12.88 -3.31 -13.22
C VAL A 47 12.67 -2.89 -11.78
N GLU A 48 12.66 -3.83 -10.84
CA GLU A 48 12.50 -3.55 -9.42
C GLU A 48 13.63 -2.69 -8.85
N GLN A 49 14.88 -2.95 -9.25
CA GLN A 49 16.01 -2.08 -8.88
C GLN A 49 15.87 -0.64 -9.41
N THR A 50 15.29 -0.48 -10.61
CA THR A 50 15.03 0.83 -11.18
C THR A 50 13.94 1.55 -10.39
N ILE A 51 12.84 0.85 -10.11
CA ILE A 51 11.75 1.40 -9.30
C ILE A 51 12.23 1.73 -7.89
N TYR A 52 13.08 0.91 -7.27
CA TYR A 52 13.65 1.17 -5.94
C TYR A 52 14.41 2.51 -5.86
N LYS A 53 15.17 2.86 -6.90
CA LYS A 53 15.87 4.15 -6.98
C LYS A 53 14.89 5.32 -7.11
N GLU A 54 13.93 5.21 -8.03
CA GLU A 54 12.89 6.23 -8.24
C GLU A 54 12.00 6.40 -7.00
N LEU A 55 11.73 5.31 -6.29
CA LEU A 55 11.00 5.32 -5.04
C LEU A 55 11.74 6.14 -3.98
N GLY A 56 13.06 6.00 -3.83
CA GLY A 56 13.84 6.83 -2.91
C GLY A 56 13.72 8.33 -3.20
N LYS A 57 13.70 8.72 -4.48
CA LYS A 57 13.41 10.09 -4.92
C LYS A 57 11.98 10.50 -4.54
N CYS A 58 10.99 9.68 -4.87
CA CYS A 58 9.58 9.97 -4.57
C CYS A 58 9.30 10.09 -3.07
N VAL A 59 9.95 9.27 -2.23
CA VAL A 59 9.87 9.35 -0.77
C VAL A 59 10.46 10.67 -0.27
N SER A 60 11.59 11.11 -0.83
CA SER A 60 12.20 12.40 -0.49
C SER A 60 11.29 13.57 -0.87
N VAL A 61 10.68 13.51 -2.06
CA VAL A 61 9.66 14.48 -2.51
C VAL A 61 8.45 14.50 -1.57
N ALA A 62 7.90 13.33 -1.24
CA ALA A 62 6.74 13.22 -0.36
C ALA A 62 7.01 13.80 1.05
N ARG A 63 8.22 13.59 1.59
CA ARG A 63 8.62 14.21 2.86
C ARG A 63 8.77 15.72 2.76
N ALA A 64 9.35 16.22 1.66
CA ALA A 64 9.43 17.66 1.43
C ALA A 64 8.04 18.32 1.34
N MET A 65 7.02 17.57 0.91
CA MET A 65 5.61 17.98 0.89
C MET A 65 4.87 17.73 2.22
N GLY A 66 5.52 17.16 3.24
CA GLY A 66 4.94 16.85 4.54
C GLY A 66 3.92 15.71 4.54
N LEU A 67 3.98 14.78 3.57
CA LEU A 67 3.00 13.68 3.46
C LEU A 67 3.16 12.60 4.54
N ASP A 68 4.35 12.54 5.16
CA ASP A 68 4.69 11.65 6.27
C ASP A 68 4.15 12.12 7.62
N LEU A 69 3.63 13.34 7.69
CA LEU A 69 3.09 13.96 8.90
C LEU A 69 1.62 13.58 9.14
N GLY A 70 1.24 13.53 10.41
CA GLY A 70 -0.11 13.25 10.88
C GLY A 70 -1.09 14.40 10.63
N PRO A 71 -2.41 14.16 10.70
CA PRO A 71 -3.42 15.19 10.43
C PRO A 71 -3.37 16.40 11.39
N GLU A 72 -2.81 16.19 12.58
CA GLU A 72 -2.58 17.22 13.61
C GLU A 72 -1.42 18.15 13.22
N ASP A 73 -0.46 17.63 12.45
CA ASP A 73 0.79 18.29 12.03
C ASP A 73 0.66 18.91 10.62
N GLN A 74 -0.49 18.72 9.96
CA GLN A 74 -0.78 19.27 8.64
C GLN A 74 -1.29 20.71 8.72
N GLU A 75 -1.09 21.48 7.64
CA GLU A 75 -1.47 22.90 7.54
C GLU A 75 -2.90 23.17 8.02
N GLU A 76 -3.02 24.21 8.84
CA GLU A 76 -4.29 24.68 9.38
C GLU A 76 -5.19 25.19 8.24
N GLY A 77 -6.44 24.72 8.19
CA GLY A 77 -7.38 25.06 7.11
C GLY A 77 -7.41 24.08 5.92
N MET A 78 -6.51 23.10 5.86
CA MET A 78 -6.56 22.05 4.81
C MET A 78 -7.83 21.19 4.94
N GLY A 79 -8.59 21.07 3.85
CA GLY A 79 -9.81 20.30 3.80
C GLY A 79 -9.58 18.80 4.05
N ILE A 80 -10.56 18.13 4.67
CA ILE A 80 -10.42 16.71 5.04
C ILE A 80 -10.18 15.77 3.85
N TRP A 81 -10.67 16.14 2.66
CA TRP A 81 -10.46 15.39 1.43
C TRP A 81 -9.00 15.46 0.99
N GLU A 82 -8.41 16.65 1.01
CA GLU A 82 -6.99 16.83 0.66
C GLU A 82 -6.08 16.11 1.67
N LYS A 83 -6.37 16.21 2.97
CA LYS A 83 -5.66 15.47 4.02
C LYS A 83 -5.66 13.96 3.76
N GLU A 84 -6.81 13.42 3.35
CA GLU A 84 -6.95 11.99 3.04
C GLU A 84 -6.24 11.61 1.71
N MET A 85 -6.28 12.45 0.67
CA MET A 85 -5.53 12.20 -0.57
C MET A 85 -4.02 12.15 -0.30
N ARG A 86 -3.49 13.11 0.47
CA ARG A 86 -2.09 13.15 0.91
C ARG A 86 -1.71 11.89 1.68
N ARG A 87 -2.55 11.47 2.63
CA ARG A 87 -2.39 10.24 3.40
C ARG A 87 -2.33 9.01 2.49
N ARG A 88 -3.23 8.90 1.51
CA ARG A 88 -3.25 7.76 0.58
C ARG A 88 -1.97 7.67 -0.25
N VAL A 89 -1.46 8.80 -0.75
CA VAL A 89 -0.20 8.84 -1.51
C VAL A 89 0.97 8.37 -0.64
N TRP A 90 1.09 8.88 0.58
CA TRP A 90 2.15 8.44 1.51
C TRP A 90 2.09 6.94 1.77
N TRP A 91 0.90 6.42 2.08
CA TRP A 91 0.72 5.00 2.34
C TRP A 91 0.92 4.12 1.11
N GLN A 92 0.62 4.62 -0.09
CA GLN A 92 0.88 3.90 -1.32
C GLN A 92 2.39 3.80 -1.59
N LEU A 93 3.16 4.87 -1.33
CA LEU A 93 4.63 4.80 -1.37
C LEU A 93 5.16 3.77 -0.37
N MET A 94 4.63 3.73 0.85
CA MET A 94 5.04 2.74 1.86
C MET A 94 4.71 1.30 1.46
N VAL A 95 3.59 1.07 0.77
CA VAL A 95 3.26 -0.26 0.22
C VAL A 95 4.26 -0.67 -0.86
N PHE A 96 4.59 0.24 -1.78
CA PHE A 96 5.63 -0.03 -2.79
C PHE A 96 7.00 -0.28 -2.15
N ASP A 97 7.37 0.54 -1.17
CA ASP A 97 8.62 0.40 -0.44
C ASP A 97 8.76 -0.96 0.21
N GLN A 98 7.73 -1.40 0.93
CA GLN A 98 7.74 -2.72 1.55
C GLN A 98 7.86 -3.82 0.49
N GLN A 99 7.03 -3.79 -0.55
CA GLN A 99 6.98 -4.86 -1.54
C GLN A 99 8.30 -4.97 -2.34
N ILE A 100 8.81 -3.85 -2.83
CA ILE A 100 10.01 -3.84 -3.69
C ILE A 100 11.24 -4.19 -2.87
N SER A 101 11.35 -3.67 -1.65
CA SER A 101 12.47 -3.99 -0.76
C SER A 101 12.50 -5.47 -0.42
N GLU A 102 11.34 -6.07 -0.13
CA GLU A 102 11.23 -7.51 0.09
C GLU A 102 11.64 -8.34 -1.13
N ASN A 103 11.17 -7.97 -2.34
CA ASN A 103 11.52 -8.68 -3.57
C ASN A 103 13.03 -8.60 -3.87
N LEU A 104 13.67 -7.49 -3.51
CA LEU A 104 15.10 -7.28 -3.69
C LEU A 104 15.97 -7.81 -2.53
N GLY A 105 15.37 -8.33 -1.45
CA GLY A 105 16.11 -8.72 -0.24
C GLY A 105 16.84 -7.53 0.40
N ARG A 106 16.17 -6.39 0.52
CA ARG A 106 16.70 -5.14 1.07
C ARG A 106 15.84 -4.62 2.22
N PRO A 107 16.42 -3.86 3.17
CA PRO A 107 15.64 -3.09 4.12
C PRO A 107 14.76 -2.03 3.42
N PRO A 108 13.51 -1.83 3.84
CA PRO A 108 12.66 -0.73 3.36
C PRO A 108 13.26 0.67 3.59
N LEU A 109 13.05 1.58 2.63
CA LEU A 109 13.49 2.97 2.65
C LEU A 109 12.77 3.83 3.70
N ILE A 110 11.60 3.40 4.16
CA ILE A 110 10.78 4.08 5.17
C ILE A 110 10.76 3.20 6.43
N PRO A 111 11.68 3.43 7.39
CA PRO A 111 11.69 2.70 8.65
C PRO A 111 10.48 3.03 9.52
N PRO A 112 10.03 2.11 10.40
CA PRO A 112 9.03 2.42 11.41
C PRO A 112 9.49 3.56 12.32
N GLY A 113 8.56 4.39 12.79
CA GLY A 113 8.84 5.52 13.68
C GLY A 113 9.40 6.77 12.99
N THR A 114 9.57 6.76 11.67
CA THR A 114 10.05 7.92 10.88
C THR A 114 8.92 8.77 10.27
N TYR A 115 7.67 8.51 10.66
CA TYR A 115 6.46 9.16 10.15
C TYR A 115 5.37 9.14 11.23
N THR A 116 4.49 10.14 11.24
CA THR A 116 3.32 10.23 12.14
C THR A 116 1.99 10.03 11.42
N CYS A 117 2.03 9.96 10.08
CA CYS A 117 0.87 9.70 9.22
C CYS A 117 0.22 8.33 9.49
N LYS A 118 -1.01 8.35 9.99
CA LYS A 118 -1.83 7.15 10.30
C LYS A 118 -2.39 6.50 9.02
N PRO A 119 -2.72 5.18 9.04
CA PRO A 119 -3.32 4.50 7.89
C PRO A 119 -4.55 5.22 7.31
N PRO A 120 -4.77 5.14 5.99
CA PRO A 120 -5.94 5.73 5.34
C PRO A 120 -7.23 5.12 5.86
N SER A 121 -8.29 5.93 5.82
CA SER A 121 -9.61 5.51 6.27
C SER A 121 -10.33 4.78 5.15
N GLY A 122 -10.97 3.66 5.46
CA GLY A 122 -11.92 3.05 4.52
C GLY A 122 -13.05 4.05 4.26
N THR A 123 -13.29 4.34 2.98
CA THR A 123 -14.23 5.40 2.57
C THR A 123 -15.08 4.97 1.37
N ASP A 124 -16.34 5.42 1.33
CA ASP A 124 -17.19 5.37 0.12
C ASP A 124 -16.83 6.52 -0.83
N GLU A 125 -16.12 6.21 -1.92
CA GLU A 125 -15.59 7.20 -2.86
C GLU A 125 -16.70 7.95 -3.61
N SER A 126 -17.89 7.35 -3.75
CA SER A 126 -19.03 8.02 -4.41
C SER A 126 -19.54 9.26 -3.65
N MET A 127 -19.21 9.34 -2.36
CA MET A 127 -19.67 10.38 -1.45
C MET A 127 -18.50 11.24 -0.90
N PHE A 128 -17.27 11.02 -1.37
CA PHE A 128 -16.07 11.66 -0.82
C PHE A 128 -15.35 12.51 -1.88
N GLY A 129 -15.63 13.81 -1.86
CA GLY A 129 -15.03 14.78 -2.78
C GLY A 129 -14.45 16.01 -2.07
N PRO A 130 -13.91 16.99 -2.83
CA PRO A 130 -13.23 18.16 -2.28
C PRO A 130 -14.06 19.00 -1.30
N THR A 131 -15.38 18.96 -1.41
CA THR A 131 -16.33 19.69 -0.54
C THR A 131 -16.80 18.87 0.67
N ALA A 132 -16.29 17.65 0.86
CA ALA A 132 -16.67 16.81 1.98
C ALA A 132 -16.23 17.43 3.32
N THR A 133 -17.10 17.33 4.32
CA THR A 133 -16.85 17.79 5.70
C THR A 133 -16.61 16.66 6.68
N ARG A 134 -16.86 15.41 6.26
CA ARG A 134 -16.52 14.18 7.00
C ARG A 134 -16.10 13.08 6.03
N ILE A 135 -15.34 12.10 6.54
CA ILE A 135 -15.03 10.87 5.80
C ILE A 135 -16.26 9.95 5.86
N PRO A 136 -16.93 9.64 4.73
CA PRO A 136 -18.09 8.76 4.72
C PRO A 136 -17.66 7.31 4.97
N LYS A 137 -18.43 6.60 5.81
CA LYS A 137 -18.19 5.18 6.04
C LYS A 137 -18.41 4.37 4.75
N PRO A 138 -17.61 3.32 4.51
CA PRO A 138 -17.84 2.43 3.39
C PRO A 138 -19.23 1.77 3.47
N ARG A 139 -19.90 1.63 2.33
CA ARG A 139 -21.09 0.79 2.21
C ARG A 139 -20.67 -0.67 2.05
N GLU A 140 -21.45 -1.60 2.61
CA GLU A 140 -21.22 -3.05 2.49
C GLU A 140 -21.27 -3.56 1.05
N ARG A 141 -21.92 -2.83 0.13
CA ARG A 141 -22.07 -3.19 -1.29
C ARG A 141 -21.68 -2.03 -2.21
N ALA A 142 -20.56 -1.37 -1.92
CA ALA A 142 -20.03 -0.38 -2.86
C ALA A 142 -19.45 -1.12 -4.08
N ASN A 143 -20.11 -1.01 -5.23
CA ASN A 143 -19.73 -1.61 -6.51
C ASN A 143 -18.37 -1.07 -7.03
N GLY A 144 -17.26 -1.42 -6.37
CA GLY A 144 -15.90 -1.01 -6.75
C GLY A 144 -15.45 0.40 -6.29
N PHE A 145 -16.36 1.23 -5.78
CA PHE A 145 -16.05 2.61 -5.31
C PHE A 145 -15.66 2.69 -3.83
N ASN A 146 -14.77 1.79 -3.38
CA ASN A 146 -14.42 1.70 -1.96
C ASN A 146 -12.93 1.47 -1.75
N THR A 147 -12.36 2.24 -0.82
CA THR A 147 -10.96 2.15 -0.40
C THR A 147 -10.69 1.16 0.73
N THR A 148 -11.67 0.33 1.09
CA THR A 148 -11.56 -0.64 2.19
C THR A 148 -10.44 -1.64 1.98
N TYR A 149 -10.23 -2.15 0.75
CA TYR A 149 -9.07 -3.00 0.45
C TYR A 149 -7.76 -2.31 0.81
N PHE A 150 -7.54 -1.09 0.30
CA PHE A 150 -6.32 -0.34 0.55
C PHE A 150 -6.14 0.00 2.03
N ALA A 151 -7.17 0.49 2.70
CA ALA A 151 -7.15 0.78 4.13
C ALA A 151 -6.76 -0.45 4.96
N THR A 152 -7.35 -1.60 4.65
CA THR A 152 -7.11 -2.87 5.32
C THR A 152 -5.70 -3.41 5.04
N LYS A 153 -5.20 -3.25 3.81
CA LYS A 153 -3.81 -3.56 3.43
C LYS A 153 -2.81 -2.70 4.21
N CYS A 154 -3.07 -1.40 4.33
CA CYS A 154 -2.26 -0.49 5.14
C CYS A 154 -2.27 -0.87 6.63
N GLN A 155 -3.41 -1.30 7.17
CA GLN A 155 -3.48 -1.82 8.55
C GLN A 155 -2.60 -3.07 8.72
N LEU A 156 -2.65 -4.03 7.81
CA LEU A 156 -1.74 -5.18 7.85
C LEU A 156 -0.28 -4.75 7.78
N LEU A 157 0.04 -3.80 6.90
CA LEU A 157 1.39 -3.26 6.77
C LEU A 157 1.89 -2.65 8.09
N THR A 158 1.04 -2.01 8.89
CA THR A 158 1.45 -1.53 10.24
C THR A 158 1.90 -2.68 11.15
N ILE A 159 1.29 -3.86 11.05
CA ILE A 159 1.67 -5.04 11.82
C ILE A 159 3.01 -5.55 11.31
N ILE A 160 3.14 -5.69 9.99
CA ILE A 160 4.38 -6.18 9.35
C ILE A 160 5.57 -5.29 9.73
N LYS A 161 5.42 -3.97 9.64
CA LYS A 161 6.49 -3.01 9.94
C LYS A 161 6.87 -2.94 11.42
N THR A 162 6.13 -3.59 12.33
CA THR A 162 6.57 -3.72 13.73
C THR A 162 7.75 -4.68 13.89
N LEU A 163 8.00 -5.55 12.91
CA LEU A 163 9.19 -6.37 12.85
C LEU A 163 10.26 -5.62 12.04
N PRO A 164 11.38 -5.19 12.66
CA PRO A 164 12.50 -4.60 11.94
C PRO A 164 13.11 -5.61 10.98
N TYR A 165 13.63 -5.12 9.85
CA TYR A 165 14.25 -5.97 8.83
C TYR A 165 15.38 -6.85 9.40
N ALA A 166 16.23 -6.33 10.30
CA ALA A 166 17.32 -7.09 10.92
C ALA A 166 16.82 -8.33 11.68
N GLN A 167 15.64 -8.26 12.31
CA GLN A 167 15.05 -9.39 13.04
C GLN A 167 14.49 -10.48 12.11
N LEU A 168 14.35 -10.21 10.81
CA LEU A 168 14.04 -11.25 9.83
C LEU A 168 15.24 -12.18 9.59
N GLU A 169 16.46 -11.67 9.71
CA GLU A 169 17.69 -12.44 9.51
C GLU A 169 18.19 -13.09 10.80
N GLU A 170 18.17 -12.33 11.91
CA GLU A 170 18.64 -12.80 13.22
C GLU A 170 17.64 -13.74 13.91
N GLY A 171 16.41 -13.79 13.42
CA GLY A 171 15.32 -14.52 14.03
C GLY A 171 14.54 -13.69 15.05
N VAL A 172 13.32 -14.13 15.33
CA VAL A 172 12.37 -13.45 16.22
C VAL A 172 12.23 -14.29 17.50
N THR A 173 11.99 -13.67 18.66
CA THR A 173 11.69 -14.45 19.87
C THR A 173 10.32 -15.12 19.75
N LEU A 174 10.15 -16.30 20.37
CA LEU A 174 8.90 -17.05 20.31
C LEU A 174 7.70 -16.22 20.82
N ASP A 175 7.91 -15.42 21.86
CA ASP A 175 6.87 -14.57 22.43
C ASP A 175 6.47 -13.44 21.47
N LEU A 176 7.43 -12.81 20.81
CA LEU A 176 7.15 -11.79 19.80
C LEU A 176 6.45 -12.39 18.58
N ALA A 177 6.90 -13.56 18.11
CA ALA A 177 6.24 -14.29 17.03
C ALA A 177 4.76 -14.59 17.36
N LYS A 178 4.47 -15.09 18.57
CA LYS A 178 3.10 -15.32 19.06
C LYS A 178 2.28 -14.03 19.12
N GLN A 179 2.84 -12.94 19.64
CA GLN A 179 2.15 -11.65 19.73
C GLN A 179 1.80 -11.08 18.34
N LEU A 180 2.73 -11.13 17.39
CA LEU A 180 2.51 -10.67 16.03
C LEU A 180 1.50 -11.56 15.27
N ALA A 181 1.59 -12.88 15.44
CA ALA A 181 0.61 -13.81 14.87
C ALA A 181 -0.82 -13.54 15.41
N ALA A 182 -0.96 -13.26 16.70
CA ALA A 182 -2.24 -12.90 17.30
C ALA A 182 -2.79 -11.58 16.72
N ARG A 183 -1.94 -10.59 16.47
CA ARG A 183 -2.36 -9.33 15.81
C ARG A 183 -2.84 -9.56 14.38
N VAL A 184 -2.15 -10.40 13.60
CA VAL A 184 -2.59 -10.79 12.25
C VAL A 184 -3.93 -11.55 12.30
N PHE A 185 -4.13 -12.44 13.28
CA PHE A 185 -5.39 -13.15 13.47
C PHE A 185 -6.56 -12.19 13.80
N ASN A 186 -6.33 -11.24 14.71
CA ASN A 186 -7.33 -10.23 15.06
C ASN A 186 -7.69 -9.35 13.85
N TRP A 187 -6.67 -8.90 13.09
CA TRP A 187 -6.88 -8.17 11.85
C TRP A 187 -7.69 -8.98 10.83
N ARG A 188 -7.36 -10.26 10.63
CA ARG A 188 -8.06 -11.16 9.69
C ARG A 188 -9.52 -11.38 10.10
N SER A 189 -9.79 -11.48 11.41
CA SER A 189 -11.15 -11.63 11.94
C SER A 189 -12.01 -10.39 11.72
N ALA A 190 -11.39 -9.21 11.76
CA ALA A 190 -12.01 -7.90 11.54
C ALA A 190 -12.22 -7.54 10.06
N LEU A 191 -11.75 -8.37 9.11
CA LEU A 191 -11.99 -8.14 7.69
C LEU A 191 -13.49 -8.06 7.36
N PRO A 192 -13.91 -7.20 6.42
CA PRO A 192 -15.24 -7.28 5.82
C PRO A 192 -15.49 -8.66 5.20
N ALA A 193 -16.76 -9.09 5.17
CA ALA A 193 -17.16 -10.41 4.68
C ALA A 193 -16.64 -10.69 3.26
N GLN A 194 -16.67 -9.70 2.37
CA GLN A 194 -16.20 -9.81 0.98
C GLN A 194 -14.69 -10.10 0.82
N TYR A 195 -13.89 -9.87 1.87
CA TYR A 195 -12.45 -10.16 1.87
C TYR A 195 -12.08 -11.39 2.69
N LYS A 196 -13.08 -12.12 3.23
CA LYS A 196 -12.85 -13.36 3.97
C LYS A 196 -12.83 -14.53 3.00
N ILE A 197 -11.69 -15.22 2.93
CA ILE A 197 -11.57 -16.48 2.18
C ILE A 197 -11.60 -17.65 3.16
N ASP A 198 -12.53 -18.58 2.96
CA ASP A 198 -12.48 -19.89 3.63
C ASP A 198 -11.64 -20.86 2.79
N PHE A 199 -10.40 -21.11 3.23
CA PHE A 199 -9.50 -22.07 2.58
C PHE A 199 -9.80 -23.53 2.94
N ARG A 200 -10.76 -23.80 3.85
CA ARG A 200 -11.15 -25.16 4.26
C ARG A 200 -12.35 -25.70 3.48
N GLU A 201 -13.17 -24.83 2.92
CA GLU A 201 -14.21 -25.23 1.98
C GLU A 201 -13.53 -25.76 0.71
N LYS A 202 -13.97 -26.92 0.23
CA LYS A 202 -13.54 -27.37 -1.10
C LYS A 202 -13.96 -26.29 -2.08
N PRO A 203 -13.08 -25.83 -2.98
CA PRO A 203 -13.51 -24.98 -4.06
C PRO A 203 -14.67 -25.67 -4.73
N GLU A 204 -15.87 -25.08 -4.69
CA GLU A 204 -16.90 -25.46 -5.64
C GLU A 204 -16.23 -25.36 -7.03
N GLU A 205 -16.61 -26.20 -8.00
CA GLU A 205 -16.03 -26.20 -9.35
C GLU A 205 -16.02 -24.80 -10.02
N THR A 206 -16.70 -23.84 -9.38
CA THR A 206 -16.85 -22.41 -9.60
C THR A 206 -15.86 -21.48 -8.87
N LEU A 207 -14.77 -21.94 -8.24
CA LEU A 207 -13.86 -20.97 -7.58
C LEU A 207 -13.17 -20.03 -8.59
N PHE A 208 -13.21 -20.34 -9.90
CA PHE A 208 -12.57 -19.53 -10.96
C PHE A 208 -13.25 -19.41 -12.35
N PRO A 209 -14.58 -19.55 -12.58
CA PRO A 209 -15.19 -19.03 -13.80
C PRO A 209 -15.45 -17.52 -13.60
N GLY A 210 -14.43 -16.72 -13.88
CA GLY A 210 -14.51 -15.26 -13.89
C GLY A 210 -14.15 -14.58 -12.57
N LEU A 211 -12.88 -14.68 -12.16
CA LEU A 211 -12.29 -13.88 -11.08
C LEU A 211 -12.68 -12.41 -11.21
N ASP A 212 -13.34 -11.86 -10.20
CA ASP A 212 -13.59 -10.43 -10.15
C ASP A 212 -12.47 -9.68 -9.39
N THR A 213 -12.55 -8.35 -9.34
CA THR A 213 -11.52 -7.54 -8.68
C THR A 213 -11.49 -7.75 -7.16
N ILE A 214 -12.62 -8.07 -6.54
CA ILE A 214 -12.74 -8.28 -5.08
C ILE A 214 -12.06 -9.59 -4.70
N ASP A 215 -12.23 -10.65 -5.49
CA ASP A 215 -11.56 -11.93 -5.29
C ASP A 215 -10.03 -11.78 -5.32
N VAL A 216 -9.52 -11.02 -6.28
CA VAL A 216 -8.07 -10.73 -6.40
C VAL A 216 -7.57 -9.91 -5.21
N GLN A 217 -8.34 -8.91 -4.76
CA GLN A 217 -8.02 -8.12 -3.57
C GLN A 217 -8.00 -8.99 -2.30
N ALA A 218 -8.97 -9.88 -2.12
CA ALA A 218 -9.01 -10.81 -1.00
C ALA A 218 -7.79 -11.74 -1.03
N CYS A 219 -7.46 -12.31 -2.19
CA CYS A 219 -6.28 -13.14 -2.37
C CYS A 219 -4.99 -12.38 -1.97
N ASP A 220 -4.79 -11.16 -2.47
CA ASP A 220 -3.63 -10.34 -2.16
C ASP A 220 -3.48 -10.08 -0.64
N LEU A 221 -4.57 -9.71 0.04
CA LEU A 221 -4.56 -9.51 1.51
C LEU A 221 -4.15 -10.78 2.25
N HIS A 222 -4.71 -11.93 1.86
CA HIS A 222 -4.43 -13.20 2.51
C HIS A 222 -3.01 -13.72 2.20
N ILE A 223 -2.50 -13.52 0.98
CA ILE A 223 -1.12 -13.84 0.59
C ILE A 223 -0.15 -13.01 1.44
N MET A 224 -0.33 -11.68 1.50
CA MET A 224 0.52 -10.79 2.28
C MET A 224 0.58 -11.21 3.76
N ALA A 225 -0.57 -11.53 4.36
CA ALA A 225 -0.63 -11.99 5.75
C ALA A 225 0.05 -13.34 5.96
N ASN A 226 -0.18 -14.31 5.06
CA ASN A 226 0.39 -15.65 5.18
C ASN A 226 1.91 -15.65 4.96
N VAL A 227 2.42 -14.87 4.00
CA VAL A 227 3.87 -14.70 3.78
C VAL A 227 4.52 -14.15 5.04
N PHE A 228 3.93 -13.13 5.67
CA PHE A 228 4.44 -12.60 6.93
C PHE A 228 4.42 -13.64 8.06
N LEU A 229 3.32 -14.39 8.22
CA LEU A 229 3.22 -15.45 9.21
C LEU A 229 4.29 -16.53 8.98
N LEU A 230 4.50 -16.98 7.75
CA LEU A 230 5.54 -17.96 7.42
C LEU A 230 6.93 -17.46 7.82
N ARG A 231 7.23 -16.18 7.56
CA ARG A 231 8.50 -15.56 7.98
C ARG A 231 8.68 -15.52 9.50
N LEU A 232 7.60 -15.26 10.25
CA LEU A 232 7.66 -15.25 11.72
C LEU A 232 8.02 -16.61 12.31
N TRP A 233 7.56 -17.69 11.67
CA TRP A 233 7.73 -19.05 12.18
C TRP A 233 8.92 -19.80 11.57
N LEU A 234 9.52 -19.29 10.48
CA LEU A 234 10.66 -19.91 9.80
C LEU A 234 11.86 -20.27 10.70
N PRO A 235 12.21 -19.49 11.75
CA PRO A 235 13.32 -19.83 12.63
C PRO A 235 13.09 -21.01 13.59
N PHE A 236 11.85 -21.53 13.70
CA PHE A 236 11.46 -22.56 14.68
C PHE A 236 11.09 -23.89 14.00
#